data_AF-A0A2M6NRN2-F1
#
_entry.id   AF-A0A2M6NRN2-F1
#
_cell.length_a   1.000
_cell.length_b   1.000
_cell.length_c   1.000
_cell.angle_alpha   90.00
_cell.angle_beta   90.00
_cell.angle_gamma   90.00
#
_symmetry.space_group_name_H-M   'P 1'
#
loop_
_entity.id
_entity.type
_entity.pdbx_description
1 polymer ?
#
loop_
_entity_poly.entity_id
_entity_poly.type
_entity_poly.pdbx_seq_one_letter_code
_entity_poly.pdbx_strand_id
1 'polypeptide(L)' 'MFNWDYNITKNWKPKTEGQWLWYLERKINYDDWKGLKKRIIKKYFPKLKKRLDPGKREMLKIYFKKHV' A
#
# COMPACT_ATOMS: atom_id res chain seq x y z
N MET A 1 -15.14 1.49 1.22
CA MET A 1 -15.33 2.55 0.20
C MET A 1 -14.07 2.63 -0.63
N PHE A 2 -14.18 2.33 -1.92
CA PHE A 2 -13.10 2.46 -2.90
C PHE A 2 -13.24 3.82 -3.56
N ASN A 3 -12.20 4.65 -3.52
CA ASN A 3 -12.25 5.96 -4.14
C ASN A 3 -11.77 5.82 -5.59
N TRP A 4 -12.60 6.14 -6.57
CA TRP A 4 -12.15 6.19 -7.96
C TRP A 4 -11.25 7.42 -8.18
N ASP A 5 -10.21 7.26 -9.02
CA ASP A 5 -9.14 8.27 -9.18
C ASP A 5 -9.68 9.66 -9.57
N TYR A 6 -10.78 9.73 -10.31
CA TYR A 6 -11.41 10.99 -10.74
C TYR A 6 -12.02 11.81 -9.58
N ASN A 7 -12.30 11.19 -8.44
CA ASN A 7 -12.91 11.85 -7.27
C ASN A 7 -11.87 12.21 -6.19
N ILE A 8 -10.58 12.08 -6.50
CA ILE A 8 -9.49 12.33 -5.55
C ILE A 8 -9.05 13.79 -5.69
N THR A 9 -9.31 14.60 -4.66
CA THR A 9 -8.81 15.98 -4.62
C THR A 9 -7.28 15.98 -4.56
N LYS A 10 -6.63 17.05 -5.05
CA LYS A 10 -5.15 17.17 -5.09
C LYS A 10 -4.46 16.89 -3.74
N ASN A 11 -5.16 17.13 -2.63
CA ASN A 11 -4.66 16.95 -1.25
C ASN A 11 -5.24 15.72 -0.55
N TRP A 12 -5.85 14.80 -1.30
CA TRP A 12 -6.46 13.61 -0.73
C TRP A 12 -5.42 12.75 -0.02
N LYS A 13 -5.79 12.27 1.16
CA LYS A 13 -5.01 11.32 1.95
C LYS A 13 -5.96 10.27 2.52
N PRO A 14 -5.54 9.00 2.57
CA PRO A 14 -6.33 7.95 3.20
C PRO A 14 -6.50 8.25 4.70
N LYS A 15 -7.75 8.21 5.17
CA LYS A 15 -8.14 8.45 6.57
C LYS A 15 -8.55 7.17 7.27
N THR A 16 -9.25 6.27 6.57
CA THR A 16 -9.73 5.00 7.13
C THR A 16 -8.81 3.84 6.76
N GLU A 17 -8.87 2.74 7.51
CA GLU A 17 -8.11 1.53 7.19
C GLU A 17 -8.41 1.01 5.77
N GLY A 18 -9.68 1.00 5.36
CA GLY A 18 -10.05 0.58 4.01
C GLY A 18 -9.42 1.45 2.92
N GLN A 19 -9.37 2.77 3.13
CA GLN A 19 -8.71 3.70 2.21
C GLN A 19 -7.20 3.48 2.16
N TRP A 20 -6.56 3.17 3.30
CA TRP A 20 -5.14 2.83 3.35
C TRP A 20 -4.84 1.55 2.59
N LEU A 21 -5.64 0.50 2.80
CA LEU A 21 -5.45 -0.77 2.09
C LEU A 21 -5.61 -0.59 0.58
N TRP A 22 -6.66 0.10 0.14
CA TRP A 22 -6.89 0.39 -1.27
C TRP A 22 -5.75 1.23 -1.89
N TYR A 23 -5.33 2.31 -1.22
CA TYR A 23 -4.26 3.19 -1.69
C TYR A 23 -2.93 2.45 -1.81
N LEU A 24 -2.55 1.68 -0.78
CA LEU A 24 -1.30 0.93 -0.77
C LEU A 24 -1.30 -0.21 -1.79
N GLU A 25 -2.39 -0.95 -1.92
CA GLU A 25 -2.56 -2.03 -2.90
C GLU A 25 -2.26 -1.53 -4.31
N ARG A 26 -2.91 -0.43 -4.70
CA ARG A 26 -2.66 0.19 -5.99
C ARG A 26 -1.22 0.64 -6.15
N LYS A 27 -0.74 1.49 -5.24
CA LYS A 27 0.61 2.07 -5.33
C LYS A 27 1.68 0.97 -5.49
N ILE A 28 1.57 -0.12 -4.73
CA ILE A 28 2.54 -1.20 -4.75
C ILE A 28 2.40 -2.10 -5.98
N ASN A 29 1.17 -2.47 -6.36
CA ASN A 29 0.96 -3.34 -7.53
C ASN A 29 1.35 -2.63 -8.85
N TYR A 30 1.23 -1.30 -8.91
CA TYR A 30 1.63 -0.49 -10.06
C TYR A 30 3.03 0.13 -9.94
N ASP A 31 3.88 -0.35 -9.02
CA ASP A 31 5.25 0.13 -8.82
C ASP A 31 5.40 1.64 -8.54
N ASP A 32 4.33 2.30 -8.07
CA ASP A 32 4.35 3.68 -7.62
C ASP A 32 4.74 3.77 -6.14
N TRP A 33 6.06 3.76 -5.92
CA TRP A 33 6.66 3.88 -4.60
C TRP A 33 6.72 5.33 -4.07
N LYS A 34 6.41 6.33 -4.90
CA LYS A 34 6.60 7.75 -4.56
C LYS A 34 5.77 8.15 -3.35
N GLY A 35 6.42 8.69 -2.32
CA GLY A 35 5.76 9.16 -1.10
C GLY A 35 5.27 8.05 -0.16
N LEU A 36 5.53 6.77 -0.46
CA LEU A 36 5.24 5.68 0.47
C LEU A 36 6.29 5.65 1.58
N LYS A 37 5.82 5.60 2.83
CA LYS A 37 6.69 5.47 4.00
C LYS A 37 6.75 4.01 4.43
N LYS A 38 7.97 3.46 4.60
CA LYS A 38 8.22 2.09 5.10
C LYS A 38 7.34 1.72 6.29
N ARG A 39 7.27 2.61 7.30
CA ARG A 39 6.47 2.41 8.52
C ARG A 39 4.99 2.14 8.24
N ILE A 40 4.42 2.80 7.23
CA ILE A 40 3.00 2.67 6.88
C ILE A 40 2.78 1.35 6.15
N ILE A 41 3.64 1.01 5.18
CA ILE A 41 3.55 -0.28 4.49
C ILE A 41 3.66 -1.42 5.53
N LYS A 42 4.65 -1.36 6.43
CA LYS A 42 4.84 -2.37 7.51
C LYS A 42 3.61 -2.48 8.41
N LYS A 43 3.00 -1.35 8.80
CA LYS A 43 1.77 -1.32 9.61
C LYS A 43 0.60 -2.06 8.94
N TYR A 44 0.38 -1.84 7.65
CA TYR A 44 -0.77 -2.43 6.93
C TYR A 44 -0.45 -3.79 6.27
N PHE A 45 0.83 -4.19 6.22
CA PHE A 45 1.29 -5.40 5.54
C PHE A 45 0.52 -6.68 5.91
N PRO A 46 0.17 -6.95 7.19
CA PRO A 46 -0.55 -8.17 7.56
C PRO A 46 -1.88 -8.36 6.82
N LYS A 47 -2.60 -7.26 6.55
CA LYS A 47 -3.86 -7.24 5.79
C LYS A 47 -3.62 -7.06 4.29
N LEU A 48 -2.64 -6.23 3.94
CA LEU A 48 -2.30 -5.90 2.55
C LEU A 48 -1.72 -7.10 1.78
N LYS A 49 -0.96 -7.99 2.42
CA LYS A 49 -0.29 -9.12 1.74
C LYS A 49 -1.23 -10.07 0.98
N LYS A 50 -2.52 -10.10 1.30
CA LYS A 50 -3.53 -10.91 0.60
C LYS A 50 -4.08 -10.23 -0.67
N ARG A 51 -3.76 -8.96 -0.87
CA ARG A 51 -4.26 -8.07 -1.93
C ARG A 51 -3.18 -7.69 -2.95
N LEU A 52 -1.92 -8.01 -2.63
CA LEU A 52 -0.79 -7.73 -3.50
C LEU A 52 -0.60 -8.85 -4.50
N ASP A 53 -0.09 -8.47 -5.67
CA ASP A 53 0.52 -9.42 -6.60
C ASP A 53 1.52 -10.34 -5.86
N PRO A 54 1.56 -11.65 -6.16
CA PRO A 54 2.42 -12.60 -5.45
C PRO A 54 3.90 -12.19 -5.41
N GLY A 55 4.43 -11.63 -6.50
CA GLY A 55 5.81 -11.16 -6.58
C GLY A 55 6.05 -9.96 -5.67
N LYS A 56 5.14 -8.97 -5.69
CA LYS A 56 5.21 -7.79 -4.80
C LYS A 56 5.11 -8.18 -3.33
N ARG A 57 4.24 -9.14 -3.02
CA ARG A 57 4.11 -9.70 -1.67
C ARG A 57 5.44 -10.29 -1.19
N GLU A 58 6.07 -11.13 -2.01
CA GLU A 58 7.28 -11.82 -1.60
C GLU A 58 8.48 -10.86 -1.48
N MET A 59 8.61 -9.91 -2.41
CA MET A 59 9.57 -8.82 -2.31
C MET A 59 9.46 -8.07 -0.97
N LEU A 60 8.26 -7.66 -0.58
CA LEU A 60 8.05 -6.93 0.67
C LEU A 60 8.32 -7.79 1.91
N LYS A 61 7.99 -9.09 1.89
CA LYS A 61 8.37 -10.00 2.99
C LYS A 61 9.88 -10.06 3.16
N ILE A 62 10.62 -10.25 2.06
CA ILE A 62 12.09 -10.32 2.08
C ILE A 62 12.67 -9.00 2.59
N TYR A 63 12.17 -7.88 2.07
CA TYR A 63 12.60 -6.54 2.48
C TYR A 63 12.40 -6.31 3.99
N PHE A 64 11.22 -6.65 4.53
CA PHE A 64 10.96 -6.48 5.96
C PHE A 64 11.72 -7.47 6.85
N LYS A 65 12.08 -8.66 6.34
CA LYS A 65 12.94 -9.61 7.06
C LYS A 65 14.38 -9.11 7.15
N LYS A 66 14.90 -8.48 6.08
CA LYS A 66 16.29 -8.00 6.03
C LYS A 66 16.52 -6.68 6.76
N HIS A 67 15.50 -5.82 6.86
CA HIS A 67 15.64 -4.48 7.43
C HIS A 67 14.71 -4.29 8.64
N VAL A 68 15.01 -4.98 9.75
CA VAL A 68 14.24 -4.91 11.02
C VAL A 68 14.08 -3.47 11.48
#